data_AF-A0A5J5L710-F1
#
_entry.id   AF-A0A5J5L710-F1
#
_cell.length_a   1.000
_cell.length_b   1.000
_cell.length_c   1.000
_cell.angle_alpha   90.00
_cell.angle_beta   90.00
_cell.angle_gamma   90.00
#
_symmetry.space_group_name_H-M   'P 1'
#
loop_
_entity.id
_entity.type
_entity.pdbx_description
1 polymer ?
#
loop_
_entity_poly.entity_id
_entity_poly.type
_entity_poly.pdbx_seq_one_letter_code
_entity_poly.pdbx_strand_id
1 'polypeptide(L)'
;MAVLGGGSLLITQSDSTQKEDTDELAQAETRLVGVAGQIHDADLANPREASFLHNEITQAVKSVTDALDQYDPGGPQTEQRVASLNAAIDYYNTLARTLNTGTTLLSQVADSELEVLHHKRSLGYEPVTAFDLGSFEESITRLSQSKKDPETVTSNGRKLVPNQSQVIDSLRIQRDVFGRHLTAQQTYLGTAMTIESGIRAHEQSRYDTARSKLSQARETLSSGIPRTELSYRLSNAGLSLEQYATLLDLRREGVSKLLSVCDESIPEKERRTVANTALNHFFEARQAVTK
;
A
#
# COMPACT_ATOMS: atom_id res chain seq x y z
N MET A 1 -92.37 -23.49 10.71
CA MET A 1 -90.92 -23.20 10.79
C MET A 1 -90.66 -22.03 9.83
N ALA A 2 -90.87 -20.79 10.28
CA ALA A 2 -89.88 -19.87 10.87
C ALA A 2 -89.17 -19.05 9.76
N VAL A 3 -89.58 -17.81 9.50
CA VAL A 3 -89.14 -16.48 10.05
C VAL A 3 -88.16 -15.76 9.10
N LEU A 4 -88.44 -14.46 8.93
CA LEU A 4 -87.71 -13.38 8.26
C LEU A 4 -86.21 -13.25 8.61
N GLY A 5 -85.47 -12.48 7.81
CA GLY A 5 -84.39 -11.64 8.35
C GLY A 5 -83.27 -11.32 7.36
N GLY A 6 -83.10 -10.04 7.04
CA GLY A 6 -81.97 -9.53 6.27
C GLY A 6 -80.66 -9.43 7.07
N GLY A 7 -79.60 -8.96 6.40
CA GLY A 7 -78.38 -8.54 7.07
C GLY A 7 -77.14 -8.69 6.18
N SER A 8 -76.59 -7.56 5.75
CA SER A 8 -75.25 -7.45 5.17
C SER A 8 -74.18 -8.07 6.06
N LEU A 9 -73.19 -8.71 5.46
CA LEU A 9 -71.85 -8.85 6.04
C LEU A 9 -70.83 -8.52 4.94
N LEU A 10 -70.35 -7.28 5.01
CA LEU A 10 -69.08 -6.86 4.45
C LEU A 10 -67.99 -7.76 5.03
N ILE A 11 -67.37 -8.60 4.20
CA ILE A 11 -66.07 -9.17 4.51
C ILE A 11 -65.06 -8.30 3.78
N THR A 12 -64.61 -7.26 4.47
CA THR A 12 -63.32 -6.63 4.19
C THR A 12 -62.25 -7.69 4.43
N GLN A 13 -61.84 -8.35 3.35
CA GLN A 13 -60.63 -9.15 3.34
C GLN A 13 -59.46 -8.19 3.24
N SER A 14 -59.04 -7.68 4.40
CA SER A 14 -57.71 -7.11 4.59
C SER A 14 -56.71 -8.24 4.43
N ASP A 15 -56.38 -8.55 3.17
CA ASP A 15 -55.28 -9.42 2.84
C ASP A 15 -54.01 -8.64 3.19
N SER A 16 -53.55 -8.92 4.39
CA SER A 16 -52.29 -8.46 4.94
C SER A 16 -51.21 -9.10 4.08
N THR A 17 -50.69 -8.33 3.14
CA THR A 17 -49.32 -8.52 2.66
C THR A 17 -48.41 -8.35 3.86
N GLN A 18 -48.22 -9.42 4.63
CA GLN A 18 -47.00 -9.62 5.41
C GLN A 18 -45.86 -9.58 4.40
N LYS A 19 -45.28 -8.39 4.20
CA LYS A 19 -43.86 -8.30 3.84
C LYS A 19 -43.15 -9.23 4.82
N GLU A 20 -42.35 -10.15 4.32
CA GLU A 20 -41.26 -10.67 5.12
C GLU A 20 -40.51 -9.44 5.63
N ASP A 21 -40.68 -9.11 6.92
CA ASP A 21 -39.86 -8.13 7.61
C ASP A 21 -38.47 -8.75 7.74
N THR A 22 -37.75 -8.83 6.62
CA THR A 22 -36.30 -8.91 6.66
C THR A 22 -35.83 -7.69 7.42
N ASP A 23 -35.28 -7.89 8.62
CA ASP A 23 -34.69 -6.83 9.43
C ASP A 23 -33.56 -6.15 8.63
N GLU A 24 -33.90 -5.07 7.91
CA GLU A 24 -33.00 -4.32 7.03
C GLU A 24 -31.77 -3.82 7.80
N LEU A 25 -31.95 -3.45 9.08
CA LEU A 25 -30.85 -3.09 9.96
C LEU A 25 -29.95 -4.29 10.24
N ALA A 26 -30.49 -5.50 10.43
CA ALA A 26 -29.64 -6.68 10.60
C ALA A 26 -28.85 -7.02 9.33
N GLN A 27 -29.41 -6.78 8.15
CA GLN A 27 -28.69 -6.93 6.89
C GLN A 27 -27.58 -5.89 6.73
N ALA A 28 -27.87 -4.62 7.04
CA ALA A 28 -26.89 -3.54 7.05
C ALA A 28 -25.72 -3.82 8.02
N GLU A 29 -26.02 -4.26 9.24
CA GLU A 29 -25.02 -4.69 10.22
C GLU A 29 -24.18 -5.85 9.70
N THR A 30 -24.82 -6.88 9.13
CA THR A 30 -24.12 -8.05 8.57
C THR A 30 -23.17 -7.64 7.45
N ARG A 31 -23.56 -6.66 6.63
CA ARG A 31 -22.72 -6.14 5.56
C ARG A 31 -21.47 -5.44 6.09
N LEU A 32 -21.60 -4.57 7.09
CA LEU A 32 -20.45 -3.89 7.70
C LEU A 32 -19.55 -4.85 8.50
N VAL A 33 -20.12 -5.86 9.15
CA VAL A 33 -19.36 -6.97 9.77
C VAL A 33 -18.54 -7.72 8.72
N GLY A 34 -19.13 -7.99 7.56
CA GLY A 34 -18.44 -8.64 6.44
C GLY A 34 -17.25 -7.81 5.94
N VAL A 35 -17.43 -6.50 5.77
CA VAL A 35 -16.35 -5.57 5.38
C VAL A 35 -15.25 -5.51 6.44
N ALA A 36 -15.61 -5.45 7.73
CA ALA A 36 -14.63 -5.48 8.81
C ALA A 36 -13.78 -6.77 8.78
N GLY A 37 -14.41 -7.91 8.47
CA GLY A 37 -13.71 -9.18 8.26
C GLY A 37 -12.76 -9.15 7.07
N GLN A 38 -13.20 -8.64 5.91
CA GLN A 38 -12.34 -8.50 4.73
C GLN A 38 -11.13 -7.60 4.99
N ILE A 39 -11.31 -6.49 5.73
CA ILE A 39 -10.20 -5.61 6.11
C ILE A 39 -9.24 -6.29 7.07
N HIS A 40 -9.76 -7.13 7.99
CA HIS A 40 -8.93 -7.89 8.92
C HIS A 40 -8.07 -8.95 8.20
N ASP A 41 -8.63 -9.60 7.19
CA ASP A 41 -7.97 -10.66 6.43
C ASP A 41 -6.99 -10.13 5.37
N ALA A 42 -7.15 -8.87 4.94
CA ALA A 42 -6.30 -8.24 3.94
C ALA A 42 -5.00 -7.69 4.52
N ASP A 43 -3.89 -7.84 3.78
CA ASP A 43 -2.64 -7.18 4.12
C ASP A 43 -2.66 -5.71 3.67
N LEU A 44 -3.15 -4.82 4.54
CA LEU A 44 -3.16 -3.38 4.28
C LEU A 44 -1.76 -2.76 4.15
N ALA A 45 -0.71 -3.42 4.66
CA ALA A 45 0.65 -2.96 4.48
C ALA A 45 1.16 -3.21 3.04
N ASN A 46 0.58 -4.19 2.35
CA ASN A 46 0.83 -4.46 0.93
C ASN A 46 0.00 -3.51 0.05
N PRO A 47 0.61 -2.56 -0.68
CA PRO A 47 -0.15 -1.58 -1.45
C PRO A 47 -1.08 -2.16 -2.50
N ARG A 48 -0.72 -3.32 -3.07
CA ARG A 48 -1.53 -3.97 -4.10
C ARG A 48 -2.81 -4.56 -3.51
N GLU A 49 -2.73 -5.18 -2.34
CA GLU A 49 -3.89 -5.75 -1.66
C GLU A 49 -4.84 -4.66 -1.14
N ALA A 50 -4.28 -3.61 -0.54
CA ALA A 50 -5.04 -2.47 -0.04
C ALA A 50 -5.91 -1.79 -1.12
N SER A 51 -5.46 -1.78 -2.39
CA SER A 51 -6.17 -1.14 -3.49
C SER A 51 -7.52 -1.80 -3.82
N PHE A 52 -7.67 -3.10 -3.58
CA PHE A 52 -8.92 -3.81 -3.87
C PHE A 52 -10.04 -3.47 -2.89
N LEU A 53 -9.70 -3.11 -1.65
CA LEU A 53 -10.67 -2.83 -0.59
C LEU A 53 -11.44 -1.53 -0.80
N HIS A 54 -10.88 -0.58 -1.54
CA HIS A 54 -11.53 0.73 -1.77
C HIS A 54 -12.93 0.59 -2.37
N ASN A 55 -13.07 -0.25 -3.40
CA ASN A 55 -14.34 -0.42 -4.10
C ASN A 55 -15.35 -1.18 -3.25
N GLU A 56 -14.92 -2.24 -2.55
CA GLU A 56 -15.76 -3.03 -1.65
C GLU A 56 -16.33 -2.16 -0.52
N ILE A 57 -15.49 -1.36 0.13
CA ILE A 57 -15.91 -0.44 1.20
C ILE A 57 -16.91 0.60 0.66
N THR A 58 -16.60 1.20 -0.49
CA THR A 58 -17.47 2.23 -1.10
C THR A 58 -18.85 1.68 -1.44
N GLN A 59 -18.92 0.46 -2.01
CA GLN A 59 -20.18 -0.19 -2.34
C GLN A 59 -20.97 -0.60 -1.10
N ALA A 60 -20.30 -1.11 -0.07
CA ALA A 60 -20.93 -1.49 1.18
C ALA A 60 -21.51 -0.27 1.92
N VAL A 61 -20.74 0.83 2.01
CA VAL A 61 -21.23 2.08 2.61
C VAL A 61 -22.47 2.57 1.87
N LYS A 62 -22.43 2.64 0.54
CA LYS A 62 -23.58 3.06 -0.26
C LYS A 62 -24.81 2.19 0.02
N SER A 63 -24.65 0.86 0.00
CA SER A 63 -25.75 -0.07 0.27
C SER A 63 -26.35 0.10 1.66
N VAL A 64 -25.55 0.44 2.68
CA VAL A 64 -26.04 0.65 4.04
C VAL A 64 -26.71 2.01 4.18
N THR A 65 -26.17 3.06 3.57
CA THR A 65 -26.79 4.39 3.53
C THR A 65 -28.17 4.32 2.84
N ASP A 66 -28.25 3.67 1.68
CA ASP A 66 -29.51 3.51 0.94
C ASP A 66 -30.59 2.77 1.76
N ALA A 67 -30.18 1.84 2.64
CA ALA A 67 -31.07 1.11 3.54
C ALA A 67 -31.52 1.98 4.74
N LEU A 68 -30.63 2.81 5.28
CA LEU A 68 -30.97 3.72 6.39
C LEU A 68 -31.91 4.85 5.97
N ASP A 69 -31.76 5.38 4.74
CA ASP A 69 -32.62 6.45 4.22
C ASP A 69 -34.09 6.04 4.06
N GLN A 70 -34.36 4.72 4.01
CA GLN A 70 -35.70 4.16 3.85
C GLN A 70 -36.33 3.73 5.18
N TYR A 71 -35.61 3.87 6.30
CA TYR A 71 -35.98 3.27 7.58
C TYR A 71 -36.53 4.31 8.57
N ASP A 72 -37.74 4.07 9.10
CA ASP A 72 -38.36 4.92 10.14
C ASP A 72 -37.98 4.39 11.55
N PRO A 73 -37.28 5.17 12.39
CA PRO A 73 -36.77 4.68 13.67
C PRO A 73 -37.89 4.38 14.67
N GLY A 74 -38.21 3.09 14.84
CA GLY A 74 -39.10 2.60 15.89
C GLY A 74 -38.35 2.27 17.20
N GLY A 75 -38.31 3.21 18.14
CA GLY A 75 -37.93 2.98 19.55
C GLY A 75 -36.42 2.98 19.89
N PRO A 76 -36.05 2.98 21.20
CA PRO A 76 -34.69 3.28 21.65
C PRO A 76 -33.60 2.31 21.17
N GLN A 77 -33.93 1.02 21.05
CA GLN A 77 -32.98 0.01 20.58
C GLN A 77 -32.65 0.20 19.09
N THR A 78 -33.63 0.63 18.31
CA THR A 78 -33.51 0.92 16.88
C THR A 78 -32.68 2.19 16.66
N GLU A 79 -32.94 3.24 17.44
CA GLU A 79 -32.15 4.47 17.43
C GLU A 79 -30.67 4.19 17.72
N GLN A 80 -30.37 3.33 18.70
CA GLN A 80 -28.99 2.93 19.00
C GLN A 80 -28.33 2.20 17.82
N ARG A 81 -29.05 1.28 17.15
CA ARG A 81 -28.53 0.56 15.98
C ARG A 81 -28.23 1.50 14.81
N VAL A 82 -29.16 2.41 14.51
CA VAL A 82 -28.98 3.45 13.49
C VAL A 82 -27.79 4.35 13.82
N ALA A 83 -27.63 4.76 15.08
CA ALA A 83 -26.48 5.55 15.52
C ALA A 83 -25.15 4.78 15.33
N SER A 84 -25.10 3.49 15.69
CA SER A 84 -23.92 2.65 15.48
C SER A 84 -23.59 2.47 14.00
N LEU A 85 -24.60 2.29 13.14
CA LEU A 85 -24.42 2.18 11.68
C LEU A 85 -23.90 3.48 11.07
N ASN A 86 -24.47 4.64 11.44
CA ASN A 86 -24.00 5.95 10.97
C ASN A 86 -22.54 6.22 11.39
N ALA A 87 -22.19 5.92 12.63
CA ALA A 87 -20.81 6.06 13.09
C ALA A 87 -19.84 5.09 12.35
N ALA A 88 -20.29 3.90 11.98
CA ALA A 88 -19.50 2.98 11.16
C ALA A 88 -19.35 3.48 9.71
N ILE A 89 -20.41 4.04 9.12
CA ILE A 89 -20.38 4.70 7.80
C ILE A 89 -19.34 5.83 7.79
N ASP A 90 -19.31 6.69 8.82
CA ASP A 90 -18.35 7.80 8.91
C ASP A 90 -16.90 7.30 8.92
N TYR A 91 -16.62 6.24 9.68
CA TYR A 91 -15.33 5.56 9.69
C TYR A 91 -14.98 5.03 8.29
N TYR A 92 -15.86 4.25 7.66
CA TYR A 92 -15.60 3.64 6.37
C TYR A 92 -15.44 4.66 5.24
N ASN A 93 -16.18 5.78 5.27
CA ASN A 93 -15.98 6.89 4.34
C ASN A 93 -14.58 7.50 4.47
N THR A 94 -14.07 7.62 5.70
CA THR A 94 -12.72 8.16 5.95
C THR A 94 -11.64 7.15 5.52
N LEU A 95 -11.87 5.86 5.78
CA LEU A 95 -10.98 4.78 5.34
C LEU A 95 -10.95 4.69 3.80
N ALA A 96 -12.09 4.73 3.13
CA ALA A 96 -12.17 4.70 1.67
C ALA A 96 -11.37 5.87 1.04
N ARG A 97 -11.53 7.09 1.55
CA ARG A 97 -10.71 8.23 1.07
C ARG A 97 -9.21 7.99 1.26
N THR A 98 -8.82 7.42 2.40
CA THR A 98 -7.41 7.12 2.69
C THR A 98 -6.85 6.05 1.73
N LEU A 99 -7.61 4.98 1.49
CA LEU A 99 -7.25 3.93 0.53
C LEU A 99 -7.20 4.45 -0.91
N ASN A 100 -8.06 5.40 -1.28
CA ASN A 100 -8.02 6.04 -2.59
C ASN A 100 -6.75 6.88 -2.78
N THR A 101 -6.32 7.61 -1.74
CA THR A 101 -5.03 8.32 -1.77
C THR A 101 -3.87 7.34 -1.97
N GLY A 102 -3.84 6.24 -1.21
CA GLY A 102 -2.83 5.19 -1.36
C GLY A 102 -2.85 4.51 -2.73
N THR A 103 -4.03 4.28 -3.31
CA THR A 103 -4.21 3.68 -4.65
C THR A 103 -3.77 4.62 -5.77
N THR A 104 -4.01 5.92 -5.60
CA THR A 104 -3.53 6.95 -6.53
C THR A 104 -2.01 7.00 -6.52
N LEU A 105 -1.41 7.01 -5.32
CA LEU A 105 0.04 6.95 -5.14
C LEU A 105 0.62 5.65 -5.73
N LEU A 106 -0.04 4.51 -5.51
CA LEU A 106 0.36 3.23 -6.10
C LEU A 106 0.47 3.32 -7.62
N SER A 107 -0.57 3.82 -8.29
CA SER A 107 -0.60 3.95 -9.74
C SER A 107 0.54 4.85 -10.24
N GLN A 108 0.72 6.02 -9.62
CA GLN A 108 1.78 6.97 -10.00
C GLN A 108 3.19 6.38 -9.87
N VAL A 109 3.47 5.73 -8.74
CA VAL A 109 4.80 5.14 -8.52
C VAL A 109 5.00 3.93 -9.45
N ALA A 110 3.99 3.08 -9.60
CA ALA A 110 4.00 1.91 -10.48
C ALA A 110 4.29 2.27 -11.94
N ASP A 111 3.63 3.31 -12.48
CA ASP A 111 3.85 3.78 -13.85
C ASP A 111 5.30 4.23 -14.09
N SER A 112 5.94 4.74 -13.03
CA SER A 112 7.31 5.22 -13.07
C SER A 112 8.37 4.11 -12.99
N GLU A 113 8.02 2.90 -12.52
CA GLU A 113 8.99 1.83 -12.27
C GLU A 113 9.72 1.39 -13.54
N LEU A 114 9.00 1.28 -14.66
CA LEU A 114 9.60 0.91 -15.94
C LEU A 114 10.58 1.97 -16.44
N GLU A 115 10.27 3.25 -16.23
CA GLU A 115 11.18 4.34 -16.58
C GLU A 115 12.46 4.24 -15.76
N VAL A 116 12.36 4.00 -14.45
CA VAL A 116 13.52 3.80 -13.57
C VAL A 116 14.41 2.67 -14.07
N LEU A 117 13.84 1.52 -14.44
CA LEU A 117 14.62 0.35 -14.85
C LEU A 117 15.26 0.50 -16.24
N HIS A 118 14.58 1.15 -17.19
CA HIS A 118 15.06 1.31 -18.57
C HIS A 118 15.99 2.51 -18.79
N HIS A 119 15.93 3.54 -17.94
CA HIS A 119 16.57 4.81 -18.24
C HIS A 119 18.10 4.80 -18.00
N LYS A 120 18.88 5.13 -19.03
CA LYS A 120 20.35 5.16 -18.98
C LYS A 120 20.98 6.52 -18.67
N ARG A 121 20.23 7.65 -18.62
CA ARG A 121 20.82 9.00 -18.58
C ARG A 121 20.18 10.11 -17.71
N SER A 122 19.55 9.77 -16.59
CA SER A 122 18.79 10.66 -15.65
C SER A 122 17.31 10.82 -16.01
N LEU A 123 16.45 10.45 -15.06
CA LEU A 123 15.04 10.80 -15.11
C LEU A 123 14.91 12.33 -15.01
N GLY A 124 13.88 12.89 -15.65
CA GLY A 124 13.55 14.32 -15.55
C GLY A 124 12.96 14.73 -14.20
N TYR A 125 13.03 13.84 -13.20
CA TYR A 125 12.47 13.98 -11.86
C TYR A 125 13.32 13.19 -10.85
N GLU A 126 13.18 13.53 -9.57
CA GLU A 126 13.79 12.80 -8.46
C GLU A 126 12.72 11.93 -7.76
N PRO A 127 12.81 10.59 -7.81
CA PRO A 127 11.81 9.70 -7.23
C PRO A 127 11.33 10.06 -5.81
N VAL A 128 12.22 10.45 -4.90
CA VAL A 128 11.84 10.72 -3.49
C VAL A 128 10.98 11.98 -3.34
N THR A 129 11.10 12.96 -4.24
CA THR A 129 10.40 14.25 -4.16
C THR A 129 9.27 14.38 -5.17
N ALA A 130 9.25 13.54 -6.21
CA ALA A 130 8.26 13.58 -7.28
C ALA A 130 6.87 13.07 -6.87
N PHE A 131 6.77 12.26 -5.81
CA PHE A 131 5.51 11.65 -5.38
C PHE A 131 5.09 12.14 -4.00
N ASP A 132 3.79 12.41 -3.85
CA ASP A 132 3.23 13.03 -2.67
C ASP A 132 2.92 12.01 -1.56
N LEU A 133 3.98 11.54 -0.89
CA LEU A 133 3.88 10.76 0.34
C LEU A 133 3.21 11.55 1.49
N GLY A 134 3.26 12.87 1.44
CA GLY A 134 2.71 13.76 2.47
C GLY A 134 1.19 13.68 2.52
N SER A 135 0.53 13.76 1.37
CA SER A 135 -0.93 13.61 1.25
C SER A 135 -1.43 12.26 1.78
N PHE A 136 -0.67 11.18 1.60
CA PHE A 136 -1.04 9.88 2.15
C PHE A 136 -0.91 9.86 3.68
N GLU A 137 0.19 10.37 4.23
CA GLU A 137 0.40 10.51 5.68
C GLU A 137 -0.69 11.39 6.33
N GLU A 138 -1.07 12.49 5.70
CA GLU A 138 -2.17 13.33 6.16
C GLU A 138 -3.50 12.58 6.18
N SER A 139 -3.77 11.76 5.16
CA SER A 139 -5.00 10.96 5.10
C SER A 139 -5.03 9.93 6.23
N ILE A 140 -3.92 9.24 6.50
CA ILE A 140 -3.76 8.32 7.64
C ILE A 140 -3.97 9.06 8.96
N THR A 141 -3.40 10.26 9.10
CA THR A 141 -3.56 11.09 10.31
C THR A 141 -5.03 11.46 10.54
N ARG A 142 -5.76 11.87 9.49
CA ARG A 142 -7.20 12.15 9.56
C ARG A 142 -8.00 10.91 9.95
N LEU A 143 -7.68 9.74 9.39
CA LEU A 143 -8.30 8.47 9.78
C LEU A 143 -8.03 8.16 11.26
N SER A 144 -6.81 8.36 11.75
CA SER A 144 -6.48 8.16 13.16
C SER A 144 -7.23 9.12 14.09
N GLN A 145 -7.53 10.34 13.64
CA GLN A 145 -8.31 11.33 14.39
C GLN A 145 -9.82 11.03 14.35
N SER A 146 -10.30 10.34 13.30
CA SER A 146 -11.68 9.86 13.22
C SER A 146 -11.97 8.68 14.15
N LYS A 147 -10.93 8.11 14.78
CA LYS A 147 -11.04 7.03 15.77
C LYS A 147 -11.91 7.48 16.95
N LYS A 148 -13.02 6.77 17.16
CA LYS A 148 -13.87 6.90 18.35
C LYS A 148 -13.84 5.60 19.16
N ASP A 149 -14.04 5.72 20.47
CA ASP A 149 -14.21 4.58 21.39
C ASP A 149 -15.64 4.61 21.97
N PRO A 150 -16.33 3.45 22.10
CA PRO A 150 -15.93 2.11 21.70
C PRO A 150 -16.18 1.85 20.21
N GLU A 151 -15.51 0.83 19.68
CA GLU A 151 -15.91 0.04 18.52
C GLU A 151 -17.43 0.14 18.33
N THR A 152 -17.89 0.53 17.14
CA THR A 152 -19.32 0.66 16.85
C THR A 152 -19.99 -0.70 17.00
N VAL A 153 -20.46 -0.94 18.22
CA VAL A 153 -21.06 -2.18 18.66
C VAL A 153 -22.56 -1.96 18.68
N THR A 154 -23.30 -2.87 18.07
CA THR A 154 -24.77 -2.82 18.06
C THR A 154 -25.32 -3.26 19.41
N SER A 155 -26.61 -3.05 19.65
CA SER A 155 -27.30 -3.58 20.84
C SER A 155 -27.22 -5.11 20.97
N ASN A 156 -26.90 -5.81 19.88
CA ASN A 156 -26.70 -7.26 19.82
C ASN A 156 -25.20 -7.67 19.91
N GLY A 157 -24.30 -6.75 20.24
CA GLY A 157 -22.87 -7.04 20.43
C GLY A 157 -22.05 -7.18 19.15
N ARG A 158 -22.61 -6.88 17.97
CA ARG A 158 -21.89 -6.99 16.69
C ARG A 158 -20.93 -5.82 16.52
N LYS A 159 -19.65 -6.09 16.24
CA LYS A 159 -18.64 -5.07 15.90
C LYS A 159 -18.76 -4.69 14.42
N LEU A 160 -19.07 -3.43 14.14
CA LEU A 160 -19.30 -2.96 12.77
C LEU A 160 -18.02 -2.46 12.07
N VAL A 161 -16.97 -2.21 12.83
CA VAL A 161 -15.68 -1.68 12.33
C VAL A 161 -14.53 -2.62 12.70
N PRO A 162 -13.47 -2.68 11.89
CA PRO A 162 -12.27 -3.46 12.20
C PRO A 162 -11.49 -2.85 13.36
N ASN A 163 -10.42 -3.54 13.78
CA ASN A 163 -9.47 -2.98 14.73
C ASN A 163 -8.78 -1.75 14.11
N GLN A 164 -9.24 -0.56 14.49
CA GLN A 164 -8.79 0.70 13.89
C GLN A 164 -7.31 0.98 14.14
N SER A 165 -6.76 0.55 15.29
CA SER A 165 -5.31 0.70 15.55
C SER A 165 -4.50 -0.14 14.57
N GLN A 166 -4.89 -1.40 14.36
CA GLN A 166 -4.22 -2.30 13.43
C GLN A 166 -4.30 -1.79 11.98
N VAL A 167 -5.45 -1.22 11.59
CA VAL A 167 -5.61 -0.58 10.27
C VAL A 167 -4.64 0.59 10.11
N ILE A 168 -4.58 1.50 11.09
CA ILE A 168 -3.67 2.65 11.05
C ILE A 168 -2.21 2.22 10.99
N ASP A 169 -1.81 1.25 11.81
CA ASP A 169 -0.43 0.75 11.83
C ASP A 169 -0.06 0.10 10.49
N SER A 170 -0.98 -0.66 9.88
CA SER A 170 -0.76 -1.28 8.57
C SER A 170 -0.62 -0.23 7.46
N LEU A 171 -1.46 0.82 7.47
CA LEU A 171 -1.36 1.92 6.49
C LEU A 171 -0.06 2.73 6.65
N ARG A 172 0.46 2.88 7.88
CA ARG A 172 1.78 3.49 8.11
C ARG A 172 2.90 2.63 7.54
N ILE A 173 2.84 1.32 7.73
CA ILE A 173 3.78 0.39 7.09
C ILE A 173 3.69 0.51 5.56
N GLN A 174 2.47 0.58 5.00
CA GLN A 174 2.26 0.79 3.56
C GLN A 174 2.94 2.08 3.06
N ARG A 175 2.81 3.18 3.80
CA ARG A 175 3.48 4.45 3.49
C ARG A 175 5.00 4.30 3.50
N ASP A 176 5.54 3.56 4.48
CA ASP A 176 6.98 3.29 4.55
C ASP A 176 7.47 2.39 3.42
N VAL A 177 6.65 1.42 2.98
CA VAL A 177 6.94 0.59 1.80
C VAL A 177 7.09 1.45 0.55
N PHE A 178 6.21 2.42 0.33
CA PHE A 178 6.39 3.40 -0.76
C PHE A 178 7.70 4.18 -0.61
N GLY A 179 7.97 4.74 0.58
CA GLY A 179 9.20 5.49 0.84
C GLY A 179 10.47 4.68 0.56
N ARG A 180 10.48 3.39 0.90
CA ARG A 180 11.60 2.49 0.62
C ARG A 180 11.76 2.21 -0.87
N HIS A 181 10.67 1.98 -1.61
CA HIS A 181 10.73 1.83 -3.07
C HIS A 181 11.31 3.09 -3.73
N LEU A 182 10.82 4.28 -3.37
CA LEU A 182 11.33 5.54 -3.92
C LEU A 182 12.80 5.78 -3.57
N THR A 183 13.21 5.46 -2.34
CA THR A 183 14.61 5.54 -1.91
C THR A 183 15.49 4.56 -2.68
N ALA A 184 15.01 3.34 -2.92
CA ALA A 184 15.72 2.33 -3.70
C ALA A 184 15.88 2.75 -5.17
N GLN A 185 14.82 3.28 -5.79
CA GLN A 185 14.84 3.84 -7.14
C GLN A 185 15.83 5.01 -7.25
N GLN A 186 15.79 5.96 -6.32
CA GLN A 186 16.74 7.08 -6.27
C GLN A 186 18.18 6.59 -6.14
N THR A 187 18.44 5.62 -5.25
CA THR A 187 19.77 5.05 -5.03
C THR A 187 20.26 4.30 -6.26
N TYR A 188 19.38 3.54 -6.90
CA TYR A 188 19.66 2.83 -8.15
C TYR A 188 20.09 3.79 -9.26
N LEU A 189 19.36 4.89 -9.43
CA LEU A 189 19.66 5.88 -10.48
C LEU A 189 20.92 6.69 -10.14
N GLY A 190 21.02 7.21 -8.91
CA GLY A 190 22.10 8.08 -8.47
C GLY A 190 23.47 7.41 -8.45
N THR A 191 23.50 6.08 -8.33
CA THR A 191 24.77 5.31 -8.30
C THR A 191 25.22 4.85 -9.67
N ALA A 192 24.31 4.69 -10.65
CA ALA A 192 24.63 4.06 -11.93
C ALA A 192 25.76 4.76 -12.70
N MET A 193 25.64 6.08 -12.92
CA MET A 193 26.66 6.86 -13.65
C MET A 193 27.97 6.99 -12.87
N THR A 194 27.88 7.13 -11.55
CA THR A 194 29.04 7.29 -10.68
C THR A 194 29.88 6.01 -10.65
N ILE A 195 29.21 4.85 -10.59
CA ILE A 195 29.85 3.53 -10.73
C ILE A 195 30.48 3.38 -12.12
N GLU A 196 29.75 3.64 -13.20
CA GLU A 196 30.27 3.53 -14.57
C GLU A 196 31.52 4.43 -14.78
N SER A 197 31.47 5.66 -14.29
CA SER A 197 32.59 6.60 -14.35
C SER A 197 33.79 6.11 -13.54
N GLY A 198 33.55 5.51 -12.38
CA GLY A 198 34.58 4.90 -11.54
C GLY A 198 35.25 3.70 -12.20
N ILE A 199 34.46 2.80 -12.80
CA ILE A 199 34.96 1.65 -13.58
C ILE A 199 35.81 2.13 -14.75
N ARG A 200 35.32 3.07 -15.57
CA ARG A 200 36.06 3.60 -16.72
C ARG A 200 37.38 4.25 -16.30
N ALA A 201 37.38 5.00 -15.19
CA ALA A 201 38.60 5.58 -14.66
C ALA A 201 39.60 4.49 -14.19
N HIS A 202 39.12 3.42 -13.57
CA HIS A 202 39.94 2.28 -13.16
C HIS A 202 40.58 1.58 -14.37
N GLU A 203 39.79 1.30 -15.42
CA GLU A 203 40.28 0.72 -16.68
C GLU A 203 41.34 1.59 -17.38
N GLN A 204 41.23 2.91 -17.26
CA GLN A 204 42.18 3.89 -17.80
C GLN A 204 43.39 4.12 -16.88
N SER A 205 43.56 3.33 -15.81
CA SER A 205 44.61 3.50 -14.80
C SER A 205 44.59 4.87 -14.10
N ARG A 206 43.44 5.56 -14.10
CA ARG A 206 43.23 6.84 -13.39
C ARG A 206 42.73 6.57 -11.97
N TYR A 207 43.56 5.94 -11.14
CA TYR A 207 43.15 5.36 -9.86
C TYR A 207 42.63 6.38 -8.85
N ASP A 208 43.16 7.60 -8.79
CA ASP A 208 42.63 8.66 -7.93
C ASP A 208 41.20 9.07 -8.33
N THR A 209 40.96 9.20 -9.64
CA THR A 209 39.63 9.48 -10.18
C THR A 209 38.66 8.33 -9.87
N ALA A 210 39.12 7.09 -10.06
CA ALA A 210 38.33 5.89 -9.74
C ALA A 210 37.99 5.84 -8.25
N ARG A 211 38.97 6.07 -7.37
CA ARG A 211 38.80 6.10 -5.91
C ARG A 211 37.78 7.15 -5.50
N SER A 212 37.87 8.37 -6.03
CA SER A 212 36.93 9.46 -5.75
C SER A 212 35.50 9.07 -6.15
N LYS A 213 35.28 8.63 -7.39
CA LYS A 213 33.95 8.25 -7.89
C LYS A 213 33.36 7.05 -7.17
N LEU A 214 34.15 5.99 -6.97
CA LEU A 214 33.66 4.78 -6.30
C LEU A 214 33.39 5.03 -4.81
N SER A 215 34.14 5.93 -4.15
CA SER A 215 33.86 6.31 -2.76
C SER A 215 32.52 7.06 -2.65
N GLN A 216 32.26 7.98 -3.58
CA GLN A 216 30.96 8.66 -3.69
C GLN A 216 29.81 7.66 -3.90
N ALA A 217 29.98 6.69 -4.81
CA ALA A 217 28.97 5.65 -5.03
C ALA A 217 28.74 4.79 -3.77
N ARG A 218 29.81 4.43 -3.05
CA ARG A 218 29.73 3.65 -1.81
C ARG A 218 28.95 4.39 -0.72
N GLU A 219 29.17 5.69 -0.58
CA GLU A 219 28.45 6.54 0.37
C GLU A 219 26.95 6.52 0.08
N THR A 220 26.55 6.72 -1.18
CA THR A 220 25.13 6.64 -1.58
C THR A 220 24.53 5.24 -1.35
N LEU A 221 25.31 4.17 -1.52
CA LEU A 221 24.86 2.77 -1.30
C LEU A 221 24.79 2.38 0.18
N SER A 222 25.29 3.19 1.10
CA SER A 222 25.48 2.82 2.52
C SER A 222 24.17 2.69 3.29
N SER A 223 23.13 3.42 2.90
CA SER A 223 21.83 3.47 3.58
C SER A 223 21.09 2.13 3.53
N GLY A 224 21.37 1.27 2.55
CA GLY A 224 20.71 -0.01 2.36
C GLY A 224 19.19 0.10 2.20
N ILE A 225 18.52 -1.06 2.21
CA ILE A 225 17.06 -1.15 2.35
C ILE A 225 16.78 -1.96 3.60
N PRO A 226 15.94 -1.47 4.54
CA PRO A 226 15.51 -2.24 5.70
C PRO A 226 14.99 -3.63 5.30
N ARG A 227 15.41 -4.68 6.01
CA ARG A 227 15.07 -6.08 5.70
C ARG A 227 13.71 -6.52 6.25
N THR A 228 12.69 -5.72 6.01
CA THR A 228 11.31 -6.02 6.35
C THR A 228 10.44 -5.78 5.12
N GLU A 229 9.30 -6.47 5.01
CA GLU A 229 8.38 -6.36 3.86
C GLU A 229 9.04 -6.64 2.49
N LEU A 230 10.08 -7.49 2.48
CA LEU A 230 10.95 -7.71 1.30
C LEU A 230 10.21 -8.24 0.06
N SER A 231 9.15 -9.02 0.26
CA SER A 231 8.35 -9.58 -0.83
C SER A 231 7.46 -8.55 -1.53
N TYR A 232 7.26 -7.37 -0.94
CA TYR A 232 6.31 -6.39 -1.49
C TYR A 232 6.81 -5.78 -2.81
N ARG A 233 5.88 -5.71 -3.76
CA ARG A 233 6.04 -5.12 -5.10
C ARG A 233 4.93 -4.12 -5.35
N LEU A 234 5.25 -2.98 -5.96
CA LEU A 234 4.24 -2.00 -6.34
C LEU A 234 3.55 -2.40 -7.64
N SER A 235 4.31 -2.91 -8.61
CA SER A 235 3.75 -3.48 -9.85
C SER A 235 4.41 -4.79 -10.26
N ASN A 236 3.82 -5.46 -11.25
CA ASN A 236 4.45 -6.61 -11.90
C ASN A 236 5.64 -6.21 -12.80
N ALA A 237 5.76 -4.93 -13.15
CA ALA A 237 6.80 -4.41 -14.03
C ALA A 237 8.02 -3.88 -13.27
N GLY A 238 7.85 -3.50 -12.00
CA GLY A 238 8.93 -3.08 -11.10
C GLY A 238 9.52 -4.21 -10.25
N LEU A 239 10.55 -3.88 -9.48
CA LEU A 239 11.24 -4.82 -8.61
C LEU A 239 10.57 -4.88 -7.22
N SER A 240 10.69 -6.02 -6.53
CA SER A 240 10.38 -6.08 -5.10
C SER A 240 11.43 -5.37 -4.26
N LEU A 241 11.12 -5.08 -3.00
CA LEU A 241 12.11 -4.58 -2.05
C LEU A 241 13.29 -5.56 -1.89
N GLU A 242 13.05 -6.87 -1.94
CA GLU A 242 14.09 -7.91 -1.95
C GLU A 242 15.01 -7.80 -3.17
N GLN A 243 14.43 -7.63 -4.36
CA GLN A 243 15.18 -7.50 -5.61
C GLN A 243 16.00 -6.21 -5.60
N TYR A 244 15.44 -5.09 -5.14
CA TYR A 244 16.20 -3.87 -4.94
C TYR A 244 17.33 -4.04 -3.91
N ALA A 245 17.06 -4.70 -2.77
CA ALA A 245 18.07 -4.93 -1.74
C ALA A 245 19.23 -5.77 -2.30
N THR A 246 18.92 -6.86 -3.00
CA THR A 246 19.91 -7.72 -3.66
C THR A 246 20.74 -6.94 -4.68
N LEU A 247 20.08 -6.14 -5.52
CA LEU A 247 20.74 -5.31 -6.52
C LEU A 247 21.73 -4.33 -5.89
N LEU A 248 21.27 -3.59 -4.88
CA LEU A 248 22.08 -2.57 -4.20
C LEU A 248 23.23 -3.19 -3.40
N ASP A 249 23.02 -4.36 -2.80
CA ASP A 249 24.06 -5.14 -2.11
C ASP A 249 25.15 -5.58 -3.11
N LEU A 250 24.78 -6.15 -4.25
CA LEU A 250 25.73 -6.52 -5.31
C LEU A 250 26.53 -5.32 -5.83
N ARG A 251 25.87 -4.16 -6.04
CA ARG A 251 26.59 -2.92 -6.40
C ARG A 251 27.57 -2.50 -5.32
N ARG A 252 27.18 -2.58 -4.04
CA ARG A 252 28.04 -2.21 -2.92
C ARG A 252 29.28 -3.11 -2.83
N GLU A 253 29.10 -4.40 -3.05
CA GLU A 253 30.20 -5.38 -3.09
C GLU A 253 31.15 -5.11 -4.26
N GLY A 254 30.62 -4.91 -5.47
CA GLY A 254 31.41 -4.56 -6.65
C GLY A 254 32.22 -3.27 -6.46
N VAL A 255 31.58 -2.21 -5.93
CA VAL A 255 32.24 -0.94 -5.61
C VAL A 255 33.35 -1.14 -4.58
N SER A 256 33.09 -1.89 -3.51
CA SER A 256 34.07 -2.13 -2.45
C SER A 256 35.29 -2.91 -2.95
N LYS A 257 35.07 -3.90 -3.82
CA LYS A 257 36.16 -4.64 -4.47
C LYS A 257 37.00 -3.75 -5.37
N LEU A 258 36.39 -2.94 -6.26
CA LEU A 258 37.18 -2.02 -7.10
C LEU A 258 37.96 -1.00 -6.28
N LEU A 259 37.35 -0.44 -5.23
CA LEU A 259 38.03 0.48 -4.32
C LEU A 259 39.29 -0.13 -3.70
N SER A 260 39.24 -1.41 -3.33
CA SER A 260 40.40 -2.12 -2.75
C SER A 260 41.59 -2.23 -3.69
N VAL A 261 41.37 -2.04 -5.00
CA VAL A 261 42.40 -2.08 -6.04
C VAL A 261 42.59 -0.77 -6.80
N CYS A 262 42.15 0.35 -6.21
CA CYS A 262 42.44 1.71 -6.68
C CYS A 262 43.77 2.24 -6.12
N ASP A 263 44.83 1.43 -6.18
CA ASP A 263 46.17 1.77 -5.73
C ASP A 263 47.21 1.24 -6.72
N GLU A 264 48.13 2.12 -7.14
CA GLU A 264 49.16 1.79 -8.11
C GLU A 264 50.21 0.81 -7.56
N SER A 265 50.38 0.77 -6.24
CA SER A 265 51.32 -0.13 -5.56
C SER A 265 50.91 -1.61 -5.63
N ILE A 266 49.62 -1.90 -5.87
CA ILE A 266 49.11 -3.28 -5.96
C ILE A 266 49.59 -3.92 -7.27
N PRO A 267 50.06 -5.18 -7.27
CA PRO A 267 50.46 -5.85 -8.51
C PRO A 267 49.35 -5.89 -9.55
N GLU A 268 49.67 -5.64 -10.82
CA GLU A 268 48.68 -5.58 -11.90
C GLU A 268 47.83 -6.86 -12.02
N LYS A 269 48.46 -8.03 -11.85
CA LYS A 269 47.77 -9.32 -11.87
C LYS A 269 46.68 -9.42 -10.79
N GLU A 270 46.98 -8.91 -9.60
CA GLU A 270 46.04 -8.87 -8.47
C GLU A 270 44.91 -7.87 -8.76
N ARG A 271 45.25 -6.66 -9.21
CA ARG A 271 44.25 -5.65 -9.60
C ARG A 271 43.26 -6.20 -10.63
N ARG A 272 43.75 -6.82 -11.70
CA ARG A 272 42.90 -7.42 -12.76
C ARG A 272 41.98 -8.51 -12.21
N THR A 273 42.50 -9.36 -11.32
CA THR A 273 41.71 -10.45 -10.72
C THR A 273 40.55 -9.93 -9.87
N VAL A 274 40.83 -8.94 -9.01
CA VAL A 274 39.81 -8.32 -8.16
C VAL A 274 38.83 -7.49 -8.99
N ALA A 275 39.32 -6.74 -9.99
CA ALA A 275 38.47 -5.97 -10.89
C ALA A 275 37.50 -6.86 -11.67
N ASN A 276 37.94 -8.02 -12.18
CA ASN A 276 37.06 -8.99 -12.83
C ASN A 276 35.97 -9.51 -11.87
N THR A 277 36.34 -9.76 -10.62
CA THR A 277 35.36 -10.19 -9.59
C THR A 277 34.33 -9.07 -9.34
N ALA A 278 34.77 -7.82 -9.26
CA ALA A 278 33.87 -6.68 -9.11
C ALA A 278 32.92 -6.52 -10.32
N LEU A 279 33.42 -6.70 -11.54
CA LEU A 279 32.59 -6.69 -12.75
C LEU A 279 31.51 -7.78 -12.73
N ASN A 280 31.82 -8.98 -12.22
CA ASN A 280 30.82 -10.04 -12.04
C ASN A 280 29.67 -9.59 -11.14
N HIS A 281 29.95 -8.95 -10.00
CA HIS A 281 28.88 -8.41 -9.14
C HIS A 281 28.02 -7.37 -9.87
N PHE A 282 28.61 -6.50 -10.69
CA PHE A 282 27.83 -5.53 -11.48
C PHE A 282 26.99 -6.20 -12.59
N PHE A 283 27.49 -7.27 -13.21
CA PHE A 283 26.72 -8.04 -14.17
C PHE A 283 25.56 -8.78 -13.51
N GLU A 284 25.77 -9.39 -12.34
CA GLU A 284 24.71 -10.01 -11.54
C GLU A 284 23.65 -8.99 -11.11
N ALA A 285 24.08 -7.80 -10.66
CA ALA A 285 23.17 -6.71 -10.31
C ALA A 285 22.31 -6.27 -11.50
N ARG A 286 22.89 -6.23 -12.71
CA ARG A 286 22.15 -5.92 -13.95
C ARG A 286 21.19 -7.04 -14.33
N GLN A 287 21.56 -8.30 -14.14
CA GLN A 287 20.67 -9.44 -14.41
C GLN A 287 19.46 -9.46 -13.49
N ALA A 288 19.59 -8.99 -12.25
CA ALA A 288 18.48 -8.89 -11.30
C ALA A 288 17.37 -7.93 -11.76
N VAL A 289 17.67 -7.00 -12.68
CA VAL A 289 16.70 -6.07 -13.30
C VAL A 289 15.95 -6.71 -14.48
N THR A 290 16.53 -7.71 -15.13
CA THR A 290 16.03 -8.27 -16.40
C THR A 290 15.29 -9.60 -16.24
N LYS A 291 15.12 -10.10 -15.02
CA LYS A 291 14.37 -11.32 -14.69
C LYS A 291 12.95 -10.97 -14.27
#